data_AF-G0ZJ30-F1
#
_entry.id   AF-G0ZJ30-F1
#
_cell.length_a   1.000
_cell.length_b   1.000
_cell.length_c   1.000
_cell.angle_alpha   90.00
_cell.angle_beta   90.00
_cell.angle_gamma   90.00
#
_symmetry.space_group_name_H-M   'P 1'
#
loop_
_entity.id
_entity.type
_entity.pdbx_description
1 polymer ?
#
loop_
_entity_poly.entity_id
_entity_poly.type
_entity_poly.pdbx_seq_one_letter_code
_entity_poly.pdbx_strand_id
1 'polypeptide(L)'
;MSGQKGCETVASVSFPAYAVTAVCGRHIVVGGGGGAAKTGIRNQFDVYELYHNGTQTVGERVLSYDVGDYCITNMVGWPGAITAVSSRVTAPTISLAMGLEEKCAVVKLKPTLQTVKKDEILSQV
;
A
#
# COMPACT_ATOMS: atom_id res chain seq x y z
N MET A 1 1.79 36.81 -1.19
CA MET A 1 0.59 35.99 -0.89
C MET A 1 0.98 34.54 -1.09
N SER A 2 1.23 33.81 0.01
CA SER A 2 1.68 32.42 -0.01
C SER A 2 0.55 31.51 -0.49
N GLY A 3 0.62 31.07 -1.74
CA GLY A 3 -0.37 30.20 -2.36
C GLY A 3 -0.55 28.93 -1.54
N GLN A 4 -1.78 28.67 -1.07
CA GLN A 4 -2.17 27.37 -0.55
C GLN A 4 -1.84 26.33 -1.63
N LYS A 5 -0.85 25.49 -1.35
CA LYS A 5 -0.57 24.31 -2.18
C LYS A 5 -1.84 23.47 -2.19
N GLY A 6 -2.43 23.31 -3.37
CA GLY A 6 -3.71 22.64 -3.56
C GLY A 6 -3.68 21.21 -3.03
N CYS A 7 -4.84 20.76 -2.54
CA CYS A 7 -5.07 19.34 -2.26
C CYS A 7 -4.95 18.58 -3.59
N GLU A 8 -3.97 17.68 -3.68
CA GLU A 8 -3.67 16.92 -4.89
C GLU A 8 -4.00 15.44 -4.67
N THR A 9 -4.75 14.85 -5.60
CA THR A 9 -5.09 13.42 -5.57
C THR A 9 -3.89 12.61 -6.07
N VAL A 10 -3.22 11.91 -5.14
CA VAL A 10 -2.05 11.09 -5.47
C VAL A 10 -2.43 9.70 -6.01
N ALA A 11 -3.56 9.14 -5.59
CA ALA A 11 -4.03 7.82 -5.99
C ALA A 11 -5.55 7.71 -5.85
N SER A 12 -6.16 6.79 -6.60
CA SER A 12 -7.58 6.42 -6.48
C SER A 12 -7.73 4.91 -6.31
N VAL A 13 -8.65 4.50 -5.45
CA VAL A 13 -8.99 3.09 -5.18
C VAL A 13 -10.32 2.73 -5.83
N SER A 14 -10.49 1.46 -6.18
CA SER A 14 -11.72 0.94 -6.80
C SER A 14 -12.77 0.44 -5.78
N PHE A 15 -12.57 0.70 -4.49
CA PHE A 15 -13.41 0.24 -3.40
C PHE A 15 -13.51 1.35 -2.33
N PRO A 16 -14.57 1.37 -1.49
CA PRO A 16 -14.65 2.27 -0.35
C PRO A 16 -13.48 2.03 0.61
N ALA A 17 -12.63 3.03 0.81
CA ALA A 17 -11.49 2.96 1.72
C ALA A 17 -11.92 3.28 3.16
N TYR A 18 -11.55 2.43 4.11
CA TYR A 18 -11.83 2.63 5.53
C TYR A 18 -10.56 2.79 6.36
N ALA A 19 -9.43 2.26 5.88
CA ALA A 19 -8.17 2.30 6.60
C ALA A 19 -7.00 2.64 5.66
N VAL A 20 -6.05 3.41 6.18
CA VAL A 20 -4.78 3.70 5.52
C VAL A 20 -3.66 3.59 6.55
N THR A 21 -2.53 2.99 6.18
CA THR A 21 -1.34 2.95 7.03
C THR A 21 -0.09 3.16 6.18
N ALA A 22 0.82 4.00 6.65
CA ALA A 22 2.18 4.03 6.13
C ALA A 22 2.93 2.80 6.66
N VAL A 23 3.73 2.15 5.80
CA VAL A 23 4.41 0.89 6.20
C VAL A 23 5.93 1.02 6.19
N CYS A 24 6.53 1.53 5.11
CA CYS A 24 7.96 1.83 5.06
C CYS A 24 8.30 2.77 3.91
N GLY A 25 9.29 3.63 4.11
CA GLY A 25 9.86 4.50 3.07
C GLY A 25 8.79 5.35 2.39
N ARG A 26 8.39 4.93 1.18
CA ARG A 26 7.41 5.60 0.33
C ARG A 26 6.14 4.80 0.09
N HIS A 27 5.92 3.72 0.84
CA HIS A 27 4.78 2.84 0.65
C HIS A 27 3.66 3.13 1.64
N ILE A 28 2.45 3.22 1.12
CA ILE A 28 1.20 3.23 1.90
C ILE A 28 0.37 2.00 1.56
N VAL A 29 -0.42 1.55 2.51
CA VAL A 29 -1.42 0.49 2.32
C VAL A 29 -2.79 1.10 2.55
N VAL A 30 -3.68 0.95 1.58
CA VAL A 30 -5.08 1.41 1.64
C VAL A 30 -5.98 0.19 1.63
N GLY A 31 -6.82 0.05 2.65
CA GLY A 31 -7.67 -1.11 2.86
C GLY A 31 -9.14 -0.71 2.99
N GLY A 32 -10.01 -1.55 2.46
CA GLY A 32 -11.45 -1.33 2.54
C GLY A 32 -12.25 -2.38 1.79
N GLY A 33 -13.47 -2.02 1.38
CA GLY A 33 -14.34 -2.95 0.66
C GLY A 33 -15.83 -2.61 0.70
N GLY A 34 -16.61 -3.44 0.02
CA GLY A 34 -18.08 -3.33 -0.03
C GLY A 34 -18.81 -4.04 1.12
N GLY A 35 -18.09 -4.80 1.95
CA GLY A 35 -18.66 -5.62 3.02
C GLY A 35 -19.33 -6.89 2.49
N ALA A 36 -20.02 -7.63 3.38
CA ALA A 36 -20.64 -8.92 3.07
C ALA A 36 -21.89 -8.82 2.17
N ALA A 37 -22.32 -7.62 1.79
CA ALA A 37 -23.54 -7.37 1.01
C ALA A 37 -23.47 -7.81 -0.47
N LYS A 38 -22.36 -8.45 -0.90
CA LYS A 38 -22.15 -8.98 -2.27
C LYS A 38 -22.47 -7.99 -3.39
N THR A 39 -22.11 -6.73 -3.19
CA THR A 39 -22.38 -5.62 -4.14
C THR A 39 -21.54 -5.68 -5.42
N GLY A 40 -20.69 -6.71 -5.58
CA GLY A 40 -19.69 -6.79 -6.64
C GLY A 40 -18.41 -5.99 -6.35
N ILE A 41 -18.35 -5.28 -5.22
CA ILE A 41 -17.15 -4.57 -4.77
C ILE A 41 -16.31 -5.51 -3.91
N ARG A 42 -15.07 -5.76 -4.33
CA ARG A 42 -14.12 -6.62 -3.60
C ARG A 42 -13.71 -5.97 -2.28
N ASN A 43 -13.52 -6.82 -1.26
CA ASN A 43 -12.84 -6.43 -0.04
C ASN A 43 -11.35 -6.70 -0.23
N GLN A 44 -10.54 -5.66 -0.19
CA GLN A 44 -9.13 -5.77 -0.53
C GLN A 44 -8.31 -4.69 0.15
N PHE A 45 -6.99 -4.89 0.17
CA PHE A 45 -6.05 -3.80 0.36
C PHE A 45 -5.15 -3.66 -0.86
N ASP A 46 -4.79 -2.41 -1.16
CA ASP A 46 -3.87 -2.04 -2.21
C ASP A 46 -2.65 -1.37 -1.58
N VAL A 47 -1.45 -1.73 -2.05
CA VAL A 47 -0.20 -1.07 -1.66
C VAL A 47 0.19 -0.11 -2.77
N TYR A 48 0.43 1.14 -2.40
CA TYR A 48 0.89 2.18 -3.31
C TYR A 48 2.30 2.61 -2.95
N GLU A 49 3.15 2.72 -3.97
CA GLU A 49 4.42 3.43 -3.88
C GLU A 49 4.21 4.89 -4.27
N LEU A 50 4.61 5.81 -3.41
CA LEU A 50 4.52 7.25 -3.63
C LEU A 50 5.83 7.79 -4.18
N TYR A 51 5.78 8.57 -5.24
CA TYR A 51 6.94 9.28 -5.76
C TYR A 51 6.55 10.57 -6.48
N HIS A 52 7.52 11.46 -6.66
CA HIS A 52 7.33 12.69 -7.42
C HIS A 52 7.77 12.46 -8.86
N ASN A 53 6.89 12.67 -9.83
CA ASN A 53 7.18 12.45 -11.25
C ASN A 53 7.82 13.67 -11.95
N GLY A 54 8.20 14.70 -11.19
CA GLY A 54 8.76 15.94 -11.70
C GLY A 54 7.77 17.10 -11.75
N THR A 55 6.47 16.81 -11.79
CA THR A 55 5.40 17.83 -11.74
C THR A 55 4.54 17.73 -10.49
N GLN A 56 4.25 16.52 -10.06
CA GLN A 56 3.26 16.25 -9.02
C GLN A 56 3.58 14.95 -8.26
N THR A 57 2.90 14.71 -7.15
CA THR A 57 3.09 13.46 -6.38
C THR A 57 2.11 12.42 -6.86
N VAL A 58 2.62 11.26 -7.28
CA VAL A 58 1.82 10.16 -7.78
C VAL A 58 1.98 8.93 -6.89
N GLY A 59 0.89 8.19 -6.74
CA GLY A 59 0.85 6.90 -6.08
C GLY A 59 0.59 5.79 -7.09
N GLU A 60 1.59 4.96 -7.32
CA GLU A 60 1.50 3.80 -8.20
C GLU A 60 1.15 2.55 -7.40
N ARG A 61 0.11 1.82 -7.82
CA ARG A 61 -0.28 0.59 -7.13
C ARG A 61 0.67 -0.54 -7.48
N VAL A 62 1.44 -0.99 -6.49
CA VAL A 62 2.43 -2.07 -6.63
C VAL A 62 1.90 -3.44 -6.19
N LEU A 63 0.84 -3.49 -5.38
CA LEU A 63 0.20 -4.73 -4.94
C LEU A 63 -1.30 -4.52 -4.73
N SER A 64 -2.09 -5.55 -5.00
CA SER A 64 -3.50 -5.64 -4.65
C SER A 64 -3.78 -7.02 -4.09
N TYR A 65 -4.44 -7.10 -2.93
CA TYR A 65 -4.73 -8.35 -2.24
C TYR A 65 -6.18 -8.42 -1.78
N ASP A 66 -6.90 -9.43 -2.26
CA ASP A 66 -8.28 -9.73 -1.89
C ASP A 66 -8.32 -10.45 -0.53
N VAL A 67 -9.12 -9.93 0.41
CA VAL A 67 -9.28 -10.48 1.77
C VAL A 67 -10.54 -11.35 1.93
N GLY A 68 -11.31 -11.54 0.84
CA GLY A 68 -12.50 -12.38 0.80
C GLY A 68 -13.78 -11.66 1.23
N ASP A 69 -14.59 -12.33 2.04
CA ASP A 69 -15.99 -11.92 2.30
C ASP A 69 -16.12 -10.70 3.22
N TYR A 70 -15.10 -10.43 4.05
CA TYR A 70 -15.18 -9.44 5.12
C TYR A 70 -14.37 -8.19 4.78
N CYS A 71 -14.98 -7.02 4.92
CA CYS A 71 -14.31 -5.76 4.65
C CYS A 71 -13.26 -5.44 5.73
N ILE A 72 -12.21 -4.74 5.30
CA ILE A 72 -11.21 -4.19 6.20
C ILE A 72 -11.80 -2.93 6.84
N THR A 73 -11.90 -2.89 8.16
CA THR A 73 -12.48 -1.74 8.90
C THR A 73 -11.41 -0.90 9.60
N ASN A 74 -10.28 -1.51 9.98
CA ASN A 74 -9.12 -0.84 10.54
C ASN A 74 -7.85 -1.61 10.16
N MET A 75 -6.70 -0.92 10.22
CA MET A 75 -5.39 -1.54 9.95
C MET A 75 -4.29 -0.91 10.80
N VAL A 76 -3.27 -1.70 11.09
CA VAL A 76 -1.98 -1.21 11.61
C VAL A 76 -0.84 -1.98 10.95
N GLY A 77 0.13 -1.26 10.40
CA GLY A 77 1.36 -1.81 9.86
C GLY A 77 2.54 -1.55 10.80
N TRP A 78 3.42 -2.53 10.95
CA TRP A 78 4.71 -2.33 11.61
C TRP A 78 5.83 -3.04 10.87
N PRO A 79 7.03 -2.43 10.80
CA PRO A 79 8.19 -3.10 10.27
C PRO A 79 8.60 -4.24 11.21
N GLY A 80 8.92 -5.39 10.63
CA GLY A 80 9.62 -6.47 11.32
C GLY A 80 11.06 -6.07 11.63
N ALA A 81 11.68 -6.78 12.57
CA ALA A 81 13.08 -6.55 12.93
C ALA A 81 13.99 -6.71 11.70
N ILE A 82 14.91 -5.76 11.51
CA ILE A 82 16.01 -5.89 10.56
C ILE A 82 16.95 -6.95 11.14
N THR A 83 16.83 -8.20 10.69
CA THR A 83 17.79 -9.23 11.07
C THR A 83 19.05 -9.03 10.23
N ALA A 84 20.03 -8.32 10.78
CA ALA A 84 21.38 -8.25 10.23
C ALA A 84 22.09 -9.60 10.46
N VAL A 85 21.67 -10.65 9.76
CA VAL A 85 22.35 -11.94 9.74
C VAL A 85 22.89 -12.15 8.34
N SER A 86 24.21 -12.01 8.21
CA SER A 86 25.02 -12.22 7.00
C SER A 86 24.78 -11.19 5.89
N SER A 87 25.77 -10.30 5.67
CA SER A 87 26.19 -9.51 4.48
C SER A 87 25.26 -9.21 3.28
N ARG A 88 23.96 -9.49 3.35
CA ARG A 88 22.90 -9.17 2.40
C ARG A 88 21.87 -8.35 3.16
N VAL A 89 21.81 -7.06 2.85
CA VAL A 89 20.76 -6.17 3.33
C VAL A 89 19.44 -6.68 2.73
N THR A 90 18.68 -7.46 3.50
CA THR A 90 17.33 -7.88 3.10
C THR A 90 16.35 -6.80 3.52
N ALA A 91 15.42 -6.46 2.63
CA ALA A 91 14.40 -5.45 2.93
C ALA A 91 13.58 -5.89 4.16
N PRO A 92 13.27 -4.99 5.12
CA PRO A 92 12.52 -5.35 6.30
C PRO A 92 11.14 -5.88 5.89
N THR A 93 10.76 -7.06 6.39
CA THR A 93 9.39 -7.56 6.19
C THR A 93 8.43 -6.64 6.92
N ILE A 94 7.29 -6.32 6.32
CA ILE A 94 6.24 -5.55 7.00
C ILE A 94 5.21 -6.54 7.52
N SER A 95 4.77 -6.37 8.76
CA SER A 95 3.59 -7.06 9.28
C SER A 95 2.42 -6.09 9.26
N LEU A 96 1.25 -6.59 8.87
CA LEU A 96 0.03 -5.82 8.73
C LEU A 96 -1.08 -6.57 9.48
N ALA A 97 -1.62 -5.95 10.52
CA ALA A 97 -2.84 -6.43 11.18
C ALA A 97 -4.04 -5.67 10.60
N MET A 98 -5.12 -6.38 10.31
CA MET A 98 -6.33 -5.85 9.69
C MET A 98 -7.56 -6.37 10.45
N GLY A 99 -8.45 -5.46 10.85
CA GLY A 99 -9.76 -5.81 11.37
C GLY A 99 -10.70 -6.21 10.23
N LEU A 100 -11.20 -7.45 10.28
CA LEU A 100 -12.15 -8.04 9.34
C LEU A 100 -13.41 -8.45 10.12
N GLU A 101 -14.36 -7.53 10.25
CA GLU A 101 -15.54 -7.70 11.11
C GLU A 101 -15.20 -8.23 12.53
N GLU A 102 -15.50 -9.49 12.82
CA GLU A 102 -15.31 -10.14 14.14
C GLU A 102 -13.91 -10.74 14.36
N LYS A 103 -12.98 -10.60 13.41
CA LYS A 103 -11.62 -11.15 13.52
C LYS A 103 -10.54 -10.15 13.17
N CYS A 104 -9.36 -10.36 13.74
CA CYS A 104 -8.12 -9.68 13.34
C CYS A 104 -7.24 -10.65 12.57
N ALA A 105 -6.88 -10.30 11.33
CA ALA A 105 -5.95 -11.08 10.51
C ALA A 105 -4.59 -10.38 10.45
N VAL A 106 -3.52 -11.13 10.69
CA VAL A 106 -2.14 -10.63 10.58
C VAL A 106 -1.49 -11.25 9.35
N VAL A 107 -1.05 -10.41 8.42
CA VAL A 107 -0.35 -10.82 7.20
C VAL A 107 1.08 -10.26 7.19
N LYS A 108 1.99 -10.95 6.52
CA LYS A 108 3.38 -10.51 6.34
C LYS A 108 3.61 -10.15 4.88
N LEU A 109 3.92 -8.88 4.62
CA LEU A 109 4.35 -8.40 3.32
C LEU A 109 5.89 -8.55 3.24
N LYS A 110 6.35 -9.16 2.16
CA LYS A 110 7.78 -9.31 1.86
C LYS A 110 8.12 -8.36 0.71
N PRO A 111 8.78 -7.23 0.97
CA PRO A 111 9.20 -6.32 -0.09
C PRO A 111 10.23 -7.01 -0.97
N THR A 112 10.11 -6.83 -2.28
CA THR A 112 11.11 -7.25 -3.25
C THR A 112 11.76 -6.01 -3.82
N LEU A 113 13.09 -5.90 -3.73
CA LEU A 113 13.83 -4.83 -4.39
C LEU A 113 13.88 -5.13 -5.89
N GLN A 114 13.20 -4.32 -6.69
CA GLN A 114 13.34 -4.33 -8.14
C GLN A 114 14.35 -3.26 -8.54
N THR A 115 15.46 -3.69 -9.15
CA THR A 115 16.42 -2.76 -9.76
C THR A 115 16.00 -2.56 -11.20
N VAL A 116 15.33 -1.45 -11.48
CA VAL A 116 14.96 -1.08 -12.86
C VAL A 116 16.23 -0.65 -13.59
N LYS A 117 16.48 -1.23 -14.78
CA LYS A 117 17.59 -0.78 -15.64
C LYS A 117 17.23 0.58 -16.22
N LYS A 118 18.21 1.48 -16.24
CA LYS A 118 18.06 2.90 -16.63
C LYS A 118 17.41 3.11 -18.01
N ASP A 119 17.50 2.11 -18.90
CA ASP A 119 17.02 2.18 -20.28
C ASP A 119 15.49 1.98 -20.42
N GLU A 120 14.80 1.36 -19.46
CA GLU A 120 13.33 1.18 -19.49
C GLU A 120 12.55 2.40 -19.01
N ILE A 121 13.20 3.33 -18.31
CA ILE A 121 12.57 4.57 -17.82
C ILE A 121 12.37 5.58 -18.97
N LEU A 122 13.18 5.49 -20.04
CA LEU A 122 13.13 6.41 -21.18
C LEU A 122 12.08 6.03 -22.25
N SER A 123 11.48 4.83 -22.18
CA SER A 123 10.48 4.38 -23.17
C SER A 123 9.03 4.61 -22.74
N GLN A 124 8.80 5.21 -21.57
CA GLN A 124 7.47 5.55 -21.04
C GLN A 124 7.24 7.07 -20.92
N VAL A 125 8.12 7.89 -21.52
CA VAL A 125 7.95 9.34 -21.67
C VAL A 125 7.55 9.67 -23.10
#